data_AF-A0A191TJX1-F1
#
_entry.id   AF-A0A191TJX1-F1
#
_cell.length_a   1.000
_cell.length_b   1.000
_cell.length_c   1.000
_cell.angle_alpha   90.00
_cell.angle_beta   90.00
_cell.angle_gamma   90.00
#
_symmetry.space_group_name_H-M   'P 1'
#
loop_
_entity.id
_entity.type
_entity.pdbx_description
1 polymer ?
#
loop_
_entity_poly.entity_id
_entity_poly.type
_entity_poly.pdbx_seq_one_letter_code
_entity_poly.pdbx_strand_id
1 'polypeptide(L)' 'MSISKTKIIAAIEAMPQEEFEDIDEVIEEIILLEKIEQGLKDMREGKVYTQEEAKKIMYSWLK' A
#
# COMPACT_ATOMS: atom_id res chain seq x y z
N MET A 1 3.49 2.29 -12.71
CA MET A 1 3.01 2.80 -11.41
C MET A 1 2.43 4.17 -11.68
N SER A 2 1.16 4.38 -11.34
CA SER A 2 0.52 5.69 -11.45
C SER A 2 -0.74 5.70 -10.57
N ILE A 3 -0.65 6.38 -9.42
CA ILE A 3 -1.81 6.78 -8.64
C ILE A 3 -2.45 8.01 -9.30
N SER A 4 -3.79 8.08 -9.34
CA SER A 4 -4.47 9.25 -9.91
C SER A 4 -4.61 10.36 -8.87
N LYS A 5 -4.58 11.62 -9.31
CA LYS A 5 -4.80 12.79 -8.46
C LYS A 5 -6.10 12.69 -7.65
N THR A 6 -7.17 12.17 -8.26
CA THR A 6 -8.47 11.98 -7.60
C THR A 6 -8.38 11.04 -6.41
N LYS A 7 -7.58 9.96 -6.50
CA LYS A 7 -7.39 9.02 -5.40
C LYS A 7 -6.57 9.63 -4.26
N ILE A 8 -5.57 10.45 -4.59
CA ILE A 8 -4.79 11.19 -3.59
C ILE A 8 -5.71 12.15 -2.82
N ILE A 9 -6.57 12.89 -3.51
CA ILE A 9 -7.52 13.80 -2.86
C ILE A 9 -8.47 13.03 -1.95
N ALA A 10 -9.06 11.93 -2.44
CA ALA A 10 -9.97 11.12 -1.63
C ALA A 10 -9.27 10.49 -0.41
N ALA A 11 -7.99 10.11 -0.53
CA ALA A 11 -7.18 9.64 0.58
C ALA A 11 -7.01 10.73 1.66
N ILE A 12 -6.63 11.93 1.24
CA ILE A 12 -6.47 13.08 2.14
C ILE A 12 -7.79 13.46 2.81
N GLU A 13 -8.91 13.42 2.07
CA GLU A 13 -10.24 13.69 2.63
C GLU A 13 -10.69 12.65 3.66
N ALA A 14 -10.17 11.41 3.58
CA ALA A 14 -10.49 10.33 4.51
C ALA A 14 -9.61 10.32 5.76
N MET A 15 -8.51 11.06 5.76
CA MET A 15 -7.61 11.18 6.92
C MET A 15 -8.30 11.91 8.09
N PRO A 16 -7.82 11.70 9.33
CA PRO A 16 -8.27 12.47 10.48
C PRO A 16 -8.17 13.98 10.23
N GLN A 17 -9.14 14.74 10.74
CA GLN A 17 -9.16 16.21 10.64
C GLN A 17 -8.23 16.89 11.67
N GLU A 18 -7.46 16.10 12.41
CA GLU A 18 -6.48 16.56 13.38
C GLU A 18 -5.19 16.98 12.65
N GLU A 19 -4.33 17.73 13.34
CA GLU A 19 -3.03 18.09 12.78
C GLU A 19 -2.15 16.84 12.66
N PHE A 20 -1.54 16.64 11.49
CA PHE A 20 -0.50 15.62 11.32
C PHE A 20 0.77 16.06 12.07
N GLU A 21 1.43 15.12 12.75
CA GLU A 21 2.68 15.40 13.47
C GLU A 21 3.85 15.60 12.49
N ASP A 22 3.83 14.92 11.34
CA ASP A 22 4.86 14.96 10.31
C ASP A 22 4.28 14.78 8.89
N ILE A 23 4.92 15.37 7.87
CA ILE A 23 4.59 15.15 6.47
C ILE A 23 4.81 13.69 6.04
N ASP A 24 5.76 13.00 6.68
CA ASP A 24 6.05 11.59 6.38
C ASP A 24 4.84 10.69 6.65
N GLU A 25 4.02 11.00 7.68
CA GLU A 25 2.78 10.26 7.98
C GLU A 25 1.77 10.32 6.81
N VAL A 26 1.59 11.52 6.25
CA VAL A 26 0.69 11.74 5.10
C VAL A 26 1.18 10.97 3.88
N ILE A 27 2.50 10.98 3.65
CA ILE A 27 3.12 10.28 2.52
C ILE A 27 2.97 8.77 2.69
N GLU A 28 3.20 8.24 3.90
CA GLU A 28 3.08 6.81 4.20
C GLU A 28 1.66 6.29 3.96
N GLU A 29 0.64 7.03 4.38
CA GLU A 29 -0.76 6.65 4.17
C GLU A 29 -1.13 6.59 2.68
N ILE A 30 -0.66 7.56 1.88
CA ILE A 30 -0.86 7.55 0.43
C ILE A 30 -0.17 6.33 -0.21
N ILE A 31 1.05 6.00 0.23
CA ILE A 31 1.78 4.82 -0.25
C ILE A 31 1.06 3.51 0.15
N LEU A 32 0.53 3.45 1.37
CA LEU A 32 -0.21 2.30 1.87
C LEU A 32 -1.43 2.01 1.01
N LEU A 33 -2.21 3.05 0.68
CA LEU A 33 -3.38 2.92 -0.20
C LEU A 33 -2.99 2.40 -1.58
N GLU A 34 -1.91 2.89 -2.20
CA GLU A 34 -1.43 2.36 -3.48
C GLU A 34 -1.05 0.87 -3.38
N LYS A 35 -0.35 0.47 -2.30
CA LYS A 35 0.02 -0.93 -2.07
C LYS A 35 -1.21 -1.83 -1.89
N ILE A 36 -2.25 -1.37 -1.21
CA ILE A 36 -3.50 -2.10 -1.05
C ILE A 36 -4.18 -2.32 -2.41
N GLU A 37 -4.29 -1.27 -3.23
CA GLU A 37 -4.89 -1.39 -4.57
C GLU A 37 -4.12 -2.35 -5.46
N GLN A 38 -2.80 -2.28 -5.41
CA GLN A 38 -1.92 -3.17 -6.13
C GLN A 38 -2.11 -4.63 -5.67
N GLY A 39 -2.16 -4.87 -4.35
CA GLY A 39 -2.45 -6.19 -3.79
C GLY A 39 -3.81 -6.74 -4.23
N LEU A 40 -4.86 -5.91 -4.23
CA LEU A 40 -6.18 -6.30 -4.72
C LEU A 40 -6.17 -6.63 -6.22
N LYS A 41 -5.39 -5.89 -7.02
CA LYS A 41 -5.20 -6.17 -8.45
C LYS A 41 -4.46 -7.50 -8.65
N ASP A 42 -3.39 -7.73 -7.89
CA ASP A 42 -2.62 -8.97 -7.96
C ASP A 42 -3.46 -10.18 -7.55
N MET A 43 -4.33 -10.07 -6.56
CA MET A 43 -5.32 -11.10 -6.22
C MET A 43 -6.26 -11.42 -7.39
N ARG A 44 -6.82 -10.39 -8.04
CA ARG A 44 -7.71 -10.57 -9.21
C ARG A 44 -6.99 -11.20 -10.41
N GLU A 45 -5.72 -10.88 -10.60
CA GLU A 45 -4.88 -11.40 -11.68
C GLU A 45 -4.26 -12.77 -11.35
N GLY A 46 -4.53 -13.34 -10.16
CA GLY A 46 -3.97 -14.61 -9.72
C GLY A 46 -2.47 -14.54 -9.39
N LYS A 47 -1.90 -13.34 -9.26
CA LYS A 47 -0.50 -13.10 -8.86
C LYS A 47 -0.34 -13.21 -7.35
N VAL A 48 -0.70 -14.38 -6.82
CA VAL A 48 -0.66 -14.67 -5.40
C VAL A 48 0.38 -15.75 -5.13
N TYR A 49 0.93 -15.72 -3.92
CA TYR A 49 1.84 -16.75 -3.45
C TYR A 49 1.12 -17.68 -2.50
N THR A 50 1.42 -18.98 -2.59
CA THR A 50 1.10 -19.92 -1.53
C THR A 50 1.87 -19.59 -0.25
N GLN A 51 1.44 -20.16 0.87
CA GLN A 51 2.12 -19.95 2.14
C GLN A 51 3.59 -20.43 2.12
N GLU A 52 3.90 -21.49 1.37
CA GLU A 52 5.27 -22.00 1.25
C GLU A 52 6.16 -21.06 0.42
N GLU A 53 5.63 -20.50 -0.67
CA GLU A 53 6.32 -19.52 -1.50
C GLU A 53 6.55 -18.21 -0.72
N ALA A 54 5.55 -17.75 0.03
CA ALA A 54 5.66 -16.57 0.89
C ALA A 54 6.77 -16.73 1.94
N LYS A 55 6.90 -17.91 2.56
CA LYS A 55 8.01 -18.20 3.50
C LYS A 55 9.38 -18.07 2.82
N LYS A 56 9.54 -18.59 1.60
CA LYS A 56 10.80 -18.49 0.84
C LYS A 56 11.16 -17.04 0.55
N ILE A 57 10.19 -16.22 0.16
CA ILE A 57 10.38 -14.77 -0.06
C ILE A 57 10.80 -14.10 1.25
N MET A 58 10.10 -14.36 2.36
CA MET A 58 10.43 -13.77 3.67
C MET A 58 11.86 -14.09 4.11
N TYR A 59 12.32 -15.34 3.94
CA TYR A 59 13.70 -15.72 4.26
C TYR A 59 14.75 -14.97 3.43
N SER A 60 14.41 -14.47 2.23
CA SER A 60 15.33 -13.67 1.42
C SER A 60 15.58 -12.27 2.00
N TRP A 61 14.66 -11.73 2.81
CA TRP A 61 14.76 -10.41 3.43
C TRP A 61 15.49 -10.41 4.78
N LEU A 62 15.67 -11.59 5.37
CA LEU A 62 16.36 -11.80 6.65
C LEU A 62 17.87 -12.04 6.47
N LYS A 63 18.40 -11.84 5.25
CA LYS A 63 19.83 -11.89 4.93
C LYS A 63 20.43 -10.49 4.95
#